data_AF-A0A3M6YEL0-F1
#
_entry.id   AF-A0A3M6YEL0-F1
#
_cell.length_a   1.000
_cell.length_b   1.000
_cell.length_c   1.000
_cell.angle_alpha   90.00
_cell.angle_beta   90.00
_cell.angle_gamma   90.00
#
_symmetry.space_group_name_H-M   'P 1'
#
loop_
_entity.id
_entity.type
_entity.pdbx_description
1 polymer ?
#
loop_
_entity_poly.entity_id
_entity_poly.type
_entity_poly.pdbx_seq_one_letter_code
_entity_poly.pdbx_strand_id
1 'polypeptide(L)'
;PAYWLFGLAFWTITEYVLHRGLFHIDYYLPDNRAAITLHFLLHGIHHYLPMDRLRLVMPPTLFAILATPFWYLAHTVFFYDFWAATCVYCGGIFGYICYDMTHYFLHHKNLPSYYRELKKYHLQHHFMDYENGFGVTSRFWDRVFGTELGPPPVPKVLKAQ
;
A
#
# COMPACT_ATOMS: atom_id res chain seq x y z
N PRO A 1 -6.32 24.33 -4.41
CA PRO A 1 -6.79 23.41 -3.33
C PRO A 1 -7.50 22.15 -3.84
N ALA A 2 -8.53 22.30 -4.69
CA ALA A 2 -9.33 21.18 -5.20
C ALA A 2 -8.50 20.11 -5.94
N TYR A 3 -7.63 20.52 -6.88
CA TYR A 3 -6.74 19.61 -7.62
C TYR A 3 -5.82 18.81 -6.70
N TRP A 4 -5.25 19.46 -5.69
CA TRP A 4 -4.40 18.79 -4.70
C TRP A 4 -5.18 17.76 -3.86
N LEU A 5 -6.38 18.13 -3.39
CA LEU A 5 -7.26 17.23 -2.64
C LEU A 5 -7.71 16.05 -3.49
N PHE A 6 -7.97 16.27 -4.78
CA PHE A 6 -8.25 15.20 -5.72
C PHE A 6 -7.06 14.25 -5.83
N GLY A 7 -5.84 14.76 -5.99
CA GLY A 7 -4.62 13.93 -6.01
C GLY A 7 -4.46 13.09 -4.74
N LEU A 8 -4.69 13.69 -3.56
CA LEU A 8 -4.66 12.98 -2.29
C LEU A 8 -5.73 11.87 -2.20
N ALA A 9 -6.96 12.16 -2.64
CA ALA A 9 -8.02 11.14 -2.68
C ALA A 9 -7.69 10.03 -3.68
N PHE A 10 -7.16 10.40 -4.86
CA PHE A 10 -6.76 9.47 -5.92
C PHE A 10 -5.59 8.57 -5.49
N TRP A 11 -4.72 9.04 -4.59
CA TRP A 11 -3.70 8.18 -3.98
C TRP A 11 -4.34 6.96 -3.30
N THR A 12 -5.46 7.11 -2.58
CA THR A 12 -6.03 5.99 -1.82
C THR A 12 -6.47 4.82 -2.70
N ILE A 13 -6.99 5.08 -3.90
CA ILE A 13 -7.31 4.02 -4.87
C ILE A 13 -6.04 3.50 -5.55
N THR A 14 -5.06 4.37 -5.79
CA THR A 14 -3.75 3.98 -6.36
C THR A 14 -3.02 3.02 -5.42
N GLU A 15 -2.99 3.30 -4.12
CA GLU A 15 -2.50 2.42 -3.06
C GLU A 15 -3.12 1.03 -3.18
N TYR A 16 -4.45 0.96 -3.17
CA TYR A 16 -5.17 -0.31 -3.24
C TYR A 16 -4.84 -1.10 -4.52
N VAL A 17 -4.87 -0.43 -5.67
CA VAL A 17 -4.62 -1.07 -6.97
C VAL A 17 -3.17 -1.54 -7.11
N LEU A 18 -2.19 -0.74 -6.68
CA LEU A 18 -0.79 -1.14 -6.72
C LEU A 18 -0.54 -2.29 -5.76
N HIS A 19 -1.07 -2.23 -4.54
CA HIS A 19 -0.86 -3.28 -3.55
C HIS A 19 -1.47 -4.61 -4.01
N ARG A 20 -2.70 -4.60 -4.51
CA ARG A 20 -3.39 -5.80 -5.02
C ARG A 20 -2.84 -6.30 -6.35
N GLY A 21 -2.68 -5.40 -7.33
CA GLY A 21 -2.45 -5.78 -8.73
C GLY A 21 -0.99 -5.84 -9.16
N LEU A 22 -0.08 -5.14 -8.46
CA LEU A 22 1.33 -5.11 -8.78
C LEU A 22 2.18 -5.79 -7.71
N PHE A 23 1.96 -5.43 -6.43
CA PHE A 23 2.73 -5.95 -5.32
C PHE A 23 2.33 -7.39 -4.96
N HIS A 24 1.07 -7.77 -5.19
CA HIS A 24 0.54 -9.13 -5.10
C HIS A 24 0.15 -9.70 -6.47
N ILE A 25 1.01 -9.51 -7.48
CA ILE A 25 0.79 -10.11 -8.81
C ILE A 25 0.84 -11.64 -8.75
N ASP A 26 1.55 -12.21 -7.76
CA ASP A 26 1.54 -13.59 -7.28
C ASP A 26 1.18 -14.64 -8.34
N TYR A 27 -0.09 -15.04 -8.41
CA TYR A 27 -0.58 -16.10 -9.31
C TYR A 27 -0.22 -15.88 -10.79
N TYR A 28 -0.11 -14.63 -11.23
CA TYR A 28 0.20 -14.26 -12.60
C TYR A 28 1.70 -14.07 -12.86
N LEU A 29 2.55 -14.26 -11.84
CA LEU A 29 4.00 -14.11 -11.98
C LEU A 29 4.57 -15.25 -12.84
N PRO A 30 5.30 -14.95 -13.93
CA PRO A 30 5.90 -16.00 -14.76
C PRO A 30 7.09 -16.64 -14.05
N ASP A 31 7.39 -17.90 -14.40
CA ASP A 31 8.62 -18.59 -13.98
C ASP A 31 9.84 -18.01 -14.73
N ASN A 32 10.23 -16.81 -14.32
CA ASN A 32 11.31 -16.04 -14.90
C ASN A 32 12.09 -15.34 -13.78
N ARG A 33 13.42 -15.54 -13.77
CA ARG A 33 14.29 -14.99 -12.72
C ARG A 33 14.21 -13.48 -12.56
N ALA A 34 14.11 -12.73 -13.66
CA ALA A 34 14.01 -11.27 -13.60
C ALA A 34 12.65 -10.84 -13.03
N ALA A 35 11.56 -11.48 -13.43
CA ALA A 35 10.23 -11.20 -12.90
C ALA A 35 10.15 -11.51 -11.39
N ILE A 36 10.65 -12.66 -10.96
CA ILE A 36 10.72 -13.06 -9.55
C ILE A 36 11.56 -12.08 -8.74
N THR A 37 12.72 -11.66 -9.28
CA THR A 37 13.59 -10.67 -8.62
C THR A 37 12.88 -9.32 -8.48
N LEU A 38 12.19 -8.86 -9.53
CA LEU A 38 11.45 -7.61 -9.49
C LEU A 38 10.31 -7.66 -8.46
N HIS A 39 9.53 -8.74 -8.44
CA HIS A 39 8.48 -8.95 -7.44
C HIS A 39 9.05 -8.94 -6.01
N PHE A 40 10.17 -9.63 -5.80
CA PHE A 40 10.86 -9.63 -4.51
C PHE A 40 11.30 -8.22 -4.09
N LEU A 41 11.84 -7.42 -5.00
CA LEU A 41 12.28 -6.05 -4.70
C LEU A 41 11.10 -5.08 -4.46
N LEU A 42 9.97 -5.27 -5.14
CA LEU A 42 8.80 -4.40 -5.01
C LEU A 42 8.05 -4.62 -3.70
N HIS A 43 7.82 -5.88 -3.32
CA HIS A 43 7.04 -6.18 -2.13
C HIS A 43 7.37 -7.52 -1.46
N GLY A 44 7.83 -8.52 -2.22
CA GLY A 44 8.09 -9.86 -1.68
C GLY A 44 9.11 -9.87 -0.53
N ILE A 45 10.13 -9.00 -0.55
CA ILE A 45 11.09 -8.88 0.55
C ILE A 45 10.43 -8.42 1.85
N HIS A 46 9.42 -7.56 1.76
CA HIS A 46 8.69 -7.07 2.91
C HIS A 46 7.86 -8.19 3.54
N HIS A 47 7.11 -8.96 2.75
CA HIS A 47 6.41 -10.15 3.26
C HIS A 47 7.34 -11.24 3.78
N TYR A 48 8.53 -11.39 3.18
CA TYR A 48 9.53 -12.36 3.61
C TYR A 48 10.21 -11.96 4.93
N LEU A 49 10.45 -10.66 5.14
CA LEU A 49 11.10 -10.08 6.34
C LEU A 49 10.30 -8.89 6.90
N PRO A 50 9.07 -9.10 7.42
CA PRO A 50 8.14 -8.02 7.74
C PRO A 50 8.61 -7.08 8.86
N MET A 51 9.54 -7.54 9.71
CA MET A 51 10.08 -6.78 10.83
C MET A 51 11.47 -6.18 10.56
N ASP A 52 12.00 -6.30 9.33
CA ASP A 52 13.23 -5.62 8.94
C ASP A 52 12.94 -4.13 8.65
N ARG A 53 13.40 -3.28 9.57
CA ARG A 53 13.21 -1.82 9.52
C ARG A 53 13.81 -1.16 8.28
N LEU A 54 14.78 -1.79 7.62
CA LEU A 54 15.46 -1.22 6.46
C LEU A 54 14.86 -1.70 5.12
N ARG A 55 13.87 -2.61 5.15
CA ARG A 55 13.30 -3.26 3.95
C ARG A 55 11.77 -3.17 3.85
N LEU A 56 11.18 -2.15 4.46
CA LEU A 56 9.73 -1.91 4.46
C LEU A 56 9.31 -0.80 3.50
N VAL A 57 9.86 0.41 3.68
CA VAL A 57 9.50 1.57 2.88
C VAL A 57 10.09 1.47 1.49
N MET A 58 9.41 2.05 0.50
CA MET A 58 9.88 1.99 -0.88
C MET A 58 11.18 2.79 -1.03
N PRO A 59 12.29 2.19 -1.51
CA PRO A 59 13.51 2.93 -1.78
C PRO A 59 13.25 4.05 -2.81
N PRO A 60 13.83 5.26 -2.65
CA PRO A 60 13.55 6.39 -3.54
C PRO A 60 13.75 6.09 -5.03
N THR A 61 14.70 5.23 -5.38
CA THR A 61 14.94 4.80 -6.76
C THR A 61 13.75 4.03 -7.35
N LEU A 62 13.21 3.05 -6.61
CA LEU A 62 12.05 2.27 -7.08
C LEU A 62 10.79 3.13 -7.07
N PHE A 63 10.63 3.98 -6.05
CA PHE A 63 9.54 4.93 -5.98
C PHE A 63 9.52 5.87 -7.19
N ALA A 64 10.66 6.43 -7.59
CA ALA A 64 10.75 7.32 -8.75
C ALA A 64 10.29 6.63 -10.04
N ILE A 65 10.66 5.36 -10.25
CA ILE A 65 10.21 4.56 -11.39
C ILE A 65 8.69 4.39 -11.36
N LEU A 66 8.12 4.03 -10.21
CA LEU A 66 6.67 3.82 -10.06
C LEU A 66 5.88 5.13 -10.16
N ALA A 67 6.42 6.25 -9.67
CA ALA A 67 5.76 7.56 -9.67
C ALA A 67 5.79 8.23 -11.07
N THR A 68 6.82 7.96 -11.87
CA THR A 68 6.99 8.52 -13.22
C THR A 68 5.76 8.36 -14.14
N PRO A 69 5.15 7.17 -14.31
CA PRO A 69 3.95 7.05 -15.14
C PRO A 69 2.77 7.90 -14.61
N PHE A 70 2.66 8.11 -13.29
CA PHE A 70 1.62 8.97 -12.73
C PHE A 70 1.85 10.45 -12.99
N TRP A 71 3.11 10.90 -13.11
CA TRP A 71 3.43 12.26 -13.58
C TRP A 71 2.87 12.49 -14.98
N TYR A 72 3.15 11.58 -15.92
CA TYR A 72 2.65 11.67 -17.29
C TYR A 72 1.13 11.52 -17.35
N LEU A 73 0.55 10.63 -16.55
CA LEU A 73 -0.91 10.48 -16.46
C LEU A 73 -1.57 11.79 -16.02
N ALA A 74 -1.08 12.43 -14.95
CA ALA A 74 -1.61 13.70 -14.48
C ALA A 74 -1.53 14.77 -15.57
N HIS A 75 -0.38 14.91 -16.25
CA HIS A 75 -0.20 15.89 -17.32
C HIS A 75 -0.97 15.57 -18.61
N THR A 76 -1.36 14.31 -18.80
CA THR A 76 -2.20 13.91 -19.93
C THR A 76 -3.68 14.19 -19.64
N VAL A 77 -4.17 13.85 -18.43
CA VAL A 77 -5.57 14.08 -18.04
C VAL A 77 -5.86 15.56 -17.85
N PHE A 78 -4.93 16.29 -17.23
CA PHE A 78 -5.03 17.72 -16.97
C PHE A 78 -4.18 18.54 -17.95
N PHE A 79 -4.11 18.10 -19.21
CA PHE A 79 -3.28 18.72 -20.26
C PHE A 79 -3.55 20.21 -20.50
N TYR A 80 -4.75 20.67 -20.14
CA TYR A 80 -5.19 22.04 -20.33
C TYR A 80 -4.58 23.02 -19.32
N ASP A 81 -4.01 22.55 -18.21
CA ASP A 81 -3.39 23.38 -17.18
C ASP A 81 -2.24 22.64 -16.48
N PHE A 82 -1.01 23.05 -16.80
CA PHE A 82 0.22 22.50 -16.24
C PHE A 82 0.27 22.58 -14.70
N TRP A 83 -0.21 23.68 -14.12
CA TRP A 83 -0.19 23.89 -12.67
C TRP A 83 -1.24 23.05 -11.98
N ALA A 84 -2.41 22.87 -12.60
CA ALA A 84 -3.42 21.93 -12.12
C ALA A 84 -2.88 20.50 -12.10
N ALA A 85 -2.28 20.04 -13.20
CA ALA A 85 -1.66 18.70 -13.30
C ALA A 85 -0.57 18.50 -12.23
N THR A 86 0.32 19.48 -12.08
CA THR A 86 1.37 19.47 -11.05
C THR A 86 0.77 19.43 -9.64
N CYS A 87 -0.30 20.19 -9.38
CA CYS A 87 -0.99 20.18 -8.09
C CYS A 87 -1.61 18.81 -7.76
N VAL A 88 -2.23 18.14 -8.74
CA VAL A 88 -2.75 16.77 -8.58
C VAL A 88 -1.62 15.81 -8.24
N TYR A 89 -0.52 15.84 -8.99
CA TYR A 89 0.63 14.99 -8.73
C TYR A 89 1.19 15.21 -7.32
N CYS A 90 1.41 16.46 -6.91
CA CYS A 90 1.87 16.79 -5.56
C CYS A 90 0.92 16.29 -4.45
N GLY A 91 -0.40 16.33 -4.68
CA GLY A 91 -1.38 15.75 -3.76
C GLY A 91 -1.25 14.23 -3.65
N GLY A 92 -1.04 13.55 -4.77
CA GLY A 92 -0.78 12.12 -4.82
C GLY A 92 0.52 11.71 -4.12
N ILE A 93 1.60 12.46 -4.34
CA ILE A 93 2.90 12.23 -3.67
C ILE A 93 2.77 12.44 -2.15
N PHE A 94 2.03 13.45 -1.71
CA PHE A 94 1.74 13.63 -0.29
C PHE A 94 0.97 12.43 0.28
N GLY A 95 -0.04 11.94 -0.45
CA GLY A 95 -0.76 10.71 -0.09
C GLY A 95 0.16 9.50 0.06
N TYR A 96 1.09 9.31 -0.89
CA TYR A 96 2.12 8.26 -0.82
C TYR A 96 2.98 8.36 0.44
N ILE A 97 3.46 9.55 0.80
CA ILE A 97 4.27 9.74 2.00
C ILE A 97 3.45 9.37 3.24
N CYS A 98 2.18 9.78 3.31
CA CYS A 98 1.28 9.39 4.40
C CYS A 98 1.10 7.86 4.46
N TYR A 99 0.95 7.20 3.32
CA TYR A 99 0.89 5.74 3.23
C TYR A 99 2.16 5.08 3.76
N ASP A 100 3.34 5.48 3.27
CA ASP A 100 4.59 4.78 3.57
C ASP A 100 4.98 4.95 5.05
N MET A 101 4.73 6.14 5.60
CA MET A 101 4.89 6.41 7.03
C MET A 101 3.89 5.63 7.87
N THR A 102 2.62 5.56 7.44
CA THR A 102 1.59 4.75 8.13
C THR A 102 2.03 3.29 8.14
N HIS A 103 2.37 2.74 6.98
CA HIS A 103 2.82 1.37 6.79
C HIS A 103 3.99 1.04 7.73
N TYR A 104 5.02 1.90 7.75
CA TYR A 104 6.17 1.71 8.62
C TYR A 104 5.80 1.65 10.11
N PHE A 105 4.93 2.55 10.57
CA PHE A 105 4.53 2.58 11.97
C PHE A 105 3.56 1.46 12.36
N LEU A 106 2.73 0.96 11.44
CA LEU A 106 1.89 -0.22 11.68
C LEU A 106 2.76 -1.41 12.09
N HIS A 107 3.91 -1.62 11.45
CA HIS A 107 4.85 -2.66 11.86
C HIS A 107 5.61 -2.31 13.14
N HIS A 108 6.21 -1.12 13.21
CA HIS A 108 7.32 -0.87 14.14
C HIS A 108 6.98 -0.10 15.42
N LYS A 109 5.74 0.35 15.62
CA LYS A 109 5.36 1.14 16.80
C LYS A 109 4.12 0.62 17.52
N ASN A 110 4.04 0.95 18.80
CA ASN A 110 2.79 0.86 19.55
C ASN A 110 1.97 2.11 19.23
N LEU A 111 0.90 1.90 18.46
CA LEU A 111 0.07 2.99 17.97
C LEU A 111 -1.06 3.34 18.94
N PRO A 112 -1.58 4.58 18.91
CA PRO A 112 -2.77 4.98 19.65
C PRO A 112 -3.97 4.07 19.36
N SER A 113 -4.94 4.04 20.28
CA SER A 113 -6.12 3.17 20.21
C SER A 113 -6.86 3.24 18.86
N TYR A 114 -6.99 4.44 18.30
CA TYR A 114 -7.67 4.68 17.03
C TYR A 114 -6.94 4.15 15.79
N TYR A 115 -5.63 3.85 15.88
CA TYR A 115 -4.86 3.16 14.81
C TYR A 115 -4.66 1.68 15.08
N ARG A 116 -4.96 1.19 16.29
CA ARG A 116 -4.66 -0.19 16.70
C ARG A 116 -5.38 -1.23 15.85
N GLU A 117 -6.61 -0.94 15.44
CA GLU A 117 -7.38 -1.85 14.57
C GLU A 117 -6.86 -1.87 13.13
N LEU A 118 -6.30 -0.76 12.63
CA LEU A 118 -5.61 -0.75 11.34
C LEU A 118 -4.31 -1.56 11.43
N LYS A 119 -3.57 -1.44 12.53
CA LYS A 119 -2.37 -2.25 12.79
C LYS A 119 -2.70 -3.74 12.79
N LYS A 120 -3.71 -4.16 13.55
CA LYS A 120 -4.12 -5.58 13.57
C LYS A 120 -4.50 -6.08 12.19
N TYR A 121 -5.25 -5.29 11.43
CA TYR A 121 -5.69 -5.64 10.08
C TYR A 121 -4.51 -5.86 9.14
N HIS A 122 -3.57 -4.91 9.11
CA HIS A 122 -2.40 -5.03 8.25
C HIS A 122 -1.47 -6.18 8.69
N LEU A 123 -1.30 -6.42 9.99
CA LEU A 123 -0.54 -7.59 10.45
C LEU A 123 -1.26 -8.91 10.15
N GLN A 124 -2.59 -8.93 10.12
CA GLN A 124 -3.36 -10.10 9.69
C GLN A 124 -3.14 -10.38 8.20
N HIS A 125 -3.05 -9.34 7.37
CA HIS A 125 -2.66 -9.49 5.97
C HIS A 125 -1.29 -10.19 5.84
N HIS A 126 -0.29 -9.75 6.61
CA HIS A 126 1.05 -10.36 6.60
C HIS A 126 1.10 -11.81 7.11
N PHE A 127 0.42 -12.10 8.21
CA PHE A 127 0.64 -13.35 8.96
C PHE A 127 -0.49 -14.38 8.85
N MET A 128 -1.62 -14.03 8.23
CA MET A 128 -2.78 -14.93 8.12
C MET A 128 -3.29 -15.06 6.69
N ASP A 129 -3.58 -13.95 6.02
CA ASP A 129 -4.19 -13.96 4.69
C ASP A 129 -3.66 -12.79 3.85
N TYR A 130 -2.66 -13.06 3.03
CA TYR A 130 -2.07 -12.07 2.13
C TYR A 130 -2.85 -11.92 0.80
N GLU A 131 -3.90 -12.73 0.58
CA GLU A 131 -4.76 -12.64 -0.60
C GLU A 131 -5.89 -11.61 -0.42
N ASN A 132 -6.01 -11.01 0.78
CA ASN A 132 -6.99 -9.96 1.13
C ASN A 132 -6.34 -8.87 2.00
N GLY A 133 -7.05 -7.76 2.23
CA GLY A 133 -6.57 -6.70 3.12
C GLY A 133 -5.50 -5.79 2.52
N PHE A 134 -5.71 -5.38 1.27
CA PHE A 134 -4.75 -4.56 0.52
C PHE A 134 -4.76 -3.09 0.94
N GLY A 135 -5.78 -2.63 1.67
CA GLY A 135 -5.81 -1.28 2.22
C GLY A 135 -4.89 -1.11 3.44
N VAL A 136 -3.84 -0.29 3.32
CA VAL A 136 -2.87 -0.02 4.40
C VAL A 136 -3.23 1.26 5.16
N THR A 137 -3.64 2.31 4.46
CA THR A 137 -4.11 3.57 5.09
C THR A 137 -5.55 3.46 5.57
N SER A 138 -6.38 2.69 4.87
CA SER A 138 -7.78 2.44 5.25
C SER A 138 -8.32 1.17 4.59
N ARG A 139 -9.34 0.56 5.19
CA ARG A 139 -10.06 -0.61 4.64
C ARG A 139 -11.15 -0.24 3.63
N PHE A 140 -11.23 1.03 3.21
CA PHE A 140 -12.35 1.53 2.40
C PHE A 140 -12.46 0.78 1.07
N TRP A 141 -11.36 0.70 0.32
CA TRP A 141 -11.35 0.01 -0.98
C TRP A 141 -11.47 -1.50 -0.85
N ASP A 142 -10.97 -2.10 0.23
CA ASP A 142 -11.23 -3.51 0.53
C ASP A 142 -12.73 -3.82 0.63
N ARG A 143 -13.52 -2.95 1.28
CA ARG A 143 -14.98 -3.11 1.33
C ARG A 143 -15.65 -2.92 -0.01
N VAL A 144 -15.23 -1.89 -0.74
CA VAL A 144 -15.80 -1.57 -2.07
C VAL A 144 -15.58 -2.72 -3.05
N PHE A 145 -14.40 -3.35 -3.02
CA PHE A 145 -14.02 -4.41 -3.96
C PHE A 145 -14.12 -5.83 -3.37
N GLY A 146 -14.65 -5.99 -2.16
CA GLY A 146 -14.90 -7.29 -1.54
C GLY A 146 -13.64 -8.07 -1.14
N THR A 147 -12.57 -7.39 -0.74
CA THR A 147 -11.31 -7.98 -0.24
C THR A 147 -11.03 -7.65 1.22
N GLU A 148 -12.07 -7.39 2.02
CA GLU A 148 -11.91 -7.13 3.46
C GLU A 148 -11.55 -8.42 4.19
N LEU A 149 -10.51 -8.37 5.03
CA LEU A 149 -10.13 -9.52 5.87
C LEU A 149 -11.27 -9.87 6.83
N GLY A 150 -11.58 -11.15 6.90
CA GLY A 150 -12.48 -11.70 7.91
C GLY A 150 -11.94 -11.50 9.34
N PRO A 151 -12.77 -11.69 10.37
CA PRO A 151 -12.30 -11.66 11.74
C PRO A 151 -11.18 -12.71 11.94
N PRO A 152 -10.10 -12.38 12.68
CA PRO A 152 -9.04 -13.34 12.92
C PRO A 152 -9.61 -14.58 13.63
N PRO A 153 -9.06 -15.78 13.36
CA PRO A 153 -9.50 -16.99 14.02
C PRO A 153 -9.44 -16.83 15.55
N VAL A 154 -10.53 -17.17 16.25
CA VAL A 154 -10.52 -17.18 17.72
C VAL A 154 -9.46 -18.20 18.17
N PRO A 155 -8.48 -17.81 19.01
CA PRO A 155 -7.49 -18.76 19.52
C PRO A 155 -8.21 -19.92 20.19
N LYS A 156 -7.95 -21.17 19.75
CA LYS A 156 -8.59 -22.37 20.30
C LYS A 156 -8.24 -22.67 21.76
N VAL A 157 -7.41 -21.84 22.41
CA VAL A 157 -7.03 -21.99 23.82
C VAL A 157 -7.00 -20.62 24.48
N LEU A 158 -8.03 -20.31 25.25
CA LEU A 158 -7.87 -19.43 26.41
C LEU A 158 -6.88 -20.14 27.31
N LYS A 159 -5.61 -19.71 27.35
CA LYS A 159 -4.72 -20.13 28.44
C LYS A 159 -5.36 -19.61 29.72
N ALA A 160 -5.96 -20.51 30.48
CA ALA A 160 -6.20 -20.28 31.89
C ALA A 160 -4.82 -20.15 32.53
N GLN A 161 -4.49 -18.94 32.96
CA GLN A 161 -3.62 -18.61 34.10
C GLN A 161 -3.65 -17.10 34.34
#